data_AF-A0A428X8S7-F1
#
_entry.id   AF-A0A428X8S7-F1
#
_cell.length_a   1.000
_cell.length_b   1.000
_cell.length_c   1.000
_cell.angle_alpha   90.00
_cell.angle_beta   90.00
_cell.angle_gamma   90.00
#
_symmetry.space_group_name_H-M   'P 1'
#
loop_
_entity.id
_entity.type
_entity.pdbx_description
1 polymer ?
#
loop_
_entity_poly.entity_id
_entity_poly.type
_entity_poly.pdbx_seq_one_letter_code
_entity_poly.pdbx_strand_id
1 'polypeptide(L)'
;MLTLALGAGTVTGAGLFGSPAWAEGTLTGTYTLDSTSIWTGQQVTLTQATLEDSTPETVAERTVNWGDGSPIETLAADAVKATHKYAANGSYPVTVKLTDTDAGEGTATITNASSNVQVATAGGAFRFNVASNWTWTGGGATAKLLISRMPASATRVWVDWGDGKTSLLARTHTSTTHYYPVGTYAAKVTLENAQGKTTAKAAGSYTAKVDRTAPSSALKVPSKPKSAKSWKTIQGTAKDGQIGMDSVGVQLWKWTSTKDYYYNFSKKKWIRYTPGKTKIPNAAVSWRGVDSKGVWKLTVPGLSKGYYLEVDHVAVDRAGNDNGWKFKVQKLTS
;
A
#
# COMPACT_ATOMS: atom_id res chain seq x y z
N MET A 1 64.54 -91.08 45.05
CA MET A 1 63.28 -91.82 45.26
C MET A 1 62.15 -91.06 44.57
N LEU A 2 61.31 -91.80 43.86
CA LEU A 2 59.96 -91.46 43.37
C LEU A 2 59.78 -90.50 42.17
N THR A 3 59.75 -91.17 41.02
CA THR A 3 58.93 -91.10 39.80
C THR A 3 57.61 -90.28 39.75
N LEU A 4 57.22 -90.02 38.48
CA LEU A 4 55.91 -89.67 37.84
C LEU A 4 55.58 -88.16 37.72
N ALA A 5 55.05 -87.62 36.61
CA ALA A 5 54.56 -88.20 35.36
C ALA A 5 54.61 -87.15 34.21
N LEU A 6 54.81 -87.60 32.97
CA LEU A 6 54.62 -86.81 31.75
C LEU A 6 53.12 -86.60 31.48
N GLY A 7 52.71 -85.34 31.31
CA GLY A 7 51.44 -84.96 30.69
C GLY A 7 51.74 -84.25 29.36
N ALA A 8 51.23 -84.81 28.27
CA ALA A 8 51.29 -84.20 26.94
C ALA A 8 50.47 -82.90 26.92
N GLY A 9 51.12 -81.76 26.71
CA GLY A 9 50.50 -80.46 26.53
C GLY A 9 50.85 -79.89 25.16
N THR A 10 49.85 -79.82 24.28
CA THR A 10 49.86 -79.12 23.00
C THR A 10 50.33 -77.67 23.14
N VAL A 11 51.30 -77.26 22.32
CA VAL A 11 51.70 -75.86 22.14
C VAL A 11 51.15 -75.37 20.82
N THR A 12 50.15 -74.49 20.83
CA THR A 12 49.93 -73.46 19.79
C THR A 12 48.85 -72.50 20.27
N GLY A 13 49.20 -71.22 20.40
CA GLY A 13 48.24 -70.14 20.66
C GLY A 13 48.87 -69.03 21.47
N ALA A 14 49.75 -68.24 20.83
CA ALA A 14 50.09 -66.92 21.34
C ALA A 14 48.78 -66.13 21.45
N GLY A 15 48.34 -65.88 22.68
CA GLY A 15 47.19 -65.01 22.92
C GLY A 15 47.51 -63.64 22.33
N LEU A 16 46.74 -63.22 21.32
CA LEU A 16 46.63 -61.81 20.99
C LEU A 16 46.22 -61.11 22.28
N PHE A 17 47.07 -60.21 22.79
CA PHE A 17 46.58 -59.14 23.64
C PHE A 17 45.57 -58.37 22.78
N GLY A 18 44.28 -58.60 23.02
CA GLY A 18 43.27 -57.69 22.54
C GLY A 18 43.63 -56.32 23.11
N SER A 19 44.02 -55.39 22.25
CA SER A 19 43.98 -53.97 22.60
C SER A 19 42.63 -53.72 23.26
N PRO A 20 42.56 -53.04 24.42
CA PRO A 20 41.27 -52.68 24.98
C PRO A 20 40.49 -51.98 23.87
N ALA A 21 39.32 -52.51 23.53
CA ALA A 21 38.36 -51.75 22.75
C ALA A 21 38.14 -50.47 23.55
N TRP A 22 38.62 -49.34 23.04
CA TRP A 22 38.31 -48.04 23.63
C TRP A 22 36.79 -47.98 23.69
N ALA A 23 36.24 -47.81 24.89
CA ALA A 23 34.81 -47.63 25.03
C ALA A 23 34.44 -46.38 24.22
N GLU A 24 33.55 -46.51 23.24
CA GLU A 24 33.08 -45.36 22.46
C GLU A 24 32.56 -44.31 23.44
N GLY A 25 33.10 -43.09 23.35
CA GLY A 25 32.65 -41.96 24.15
C GLY A 25 31.18 -41.66 23.90
N THR A 26 30.49 -41.04 24.86
CA THR A 26 29.14 -40.52 24.68
C THR A 26 29.22 -39.06 24.21
N LEU A 27 28.64 -38.79 23.04
CA LEU A 27 28.46 -37.44 22.50
C LEU A 27 26.97 -37.07 22.49
N THR A 28 26.59 -36.06 23.26
CA THR A 28 25.21 -35.56 23.33
C THR A 28 25.15 -34.04 23.27
N GLY A 29 24.03 -33.51 22.80
CA GLY A 29 23.80 -32.07 22.81
C GLY A 29 22.32 -31.74 22.89
N THR A 30 22.00 -30.60 23.50
CA THR A 30 20.65 -30.06 23.56
C THR A 30 20.53 -28.73 22.84
N TYR A 31 19.47 -28.56 22.07
CA TYR A 31 19.21 -27.36 21.30
C TYR A 31 17.79 -26.84 21.50
N THR A 32 17.60 -25.53 21.38
CA THR A 32 16.30 -24.85 21.48
C THR A 32 16.04 -23.97 20.27
N LEU A 33 14.79 -23.91 19.83
CA LEU A 33 14.33 -22.97 18.81
C LEU A 33 13.66 -21.76 19.49
N ASP A 34 13.92 -20.55 18.99
CA ASP A 34 13.25 -19.34 19.50
C ASP A 34 11.75 -19.27 19.13
N SER A 35 11.33 -19.97 18.07
CA SER A 35 9.94 -20.15 17.68
C SER A 35 9.73 -21.46 16.91
N THR A 36 8.55 -22.04 17.06
CA THR A 36 8.08 -23.20 16.27
C THR A 36 6.89 -22.84 15.38
N SER A 37 6.43 -21.59 15.39
CA SER A 37 5.36 -21.09 14.52
C SER A 37 5.70 -19.71 13.99
N ILE A 38 5.91 -19.63 12.68
CA ILE A 38 6.33 -18.41 11.98
C ILE A 38 5.54 -18.21 10.70
N TRP A 39 5.76 -17.08 10.05
CA TRP A 39 5.26 -16.82 8.71
C TRP A 39 6.33 -16.97 7.63
N THR A 40 5.88 -17.17 6.39
CA THR A 40 6.78 -17.16 5.24
C THR A 40 7.60 -15.89 5.17
N GLY A 41 8.89 -16.05 4.88
CA GLY A 41 9.88 -14.97 4.82
C GLY A 41 10.54 -14.64 6.16
N GLN A 42 10.10 -15.25 7.25
CA GLN A 42 10.70 -15.09 8.58
C GLN A 42 11.76 -16.15 8.87
N GLN A 43 12.51 -15.93 9.95
CA GLN A 43 13.56 -16.81 10.39
C GLN A 43 13.34 -17.34 11.81
N VAL A 44 13.96 -18.48 12.09
CA VAL A 44 14.13 -19.01 13.45
C VAL A 44 15.61 -19.00 13.81
N THR A 45 15.87 -19.02 15.12
CA THR A 45 17.21 -19.16 15.70
C THR A 45 17.26 -20.47 16.48
N LEU A 46 18.17 -21.36 16.08
CA LEU A 46 18.55 -22.53 16.85
C LEU A 46 19.67 -22.13 17.81
N THR A 47 19.53 -22.42 19.10
CA THR A 47 20.54 -22.13 20.13
C THR A 47 20.96 -23.43 20.80
N GLN A 48 22.27 -23.69 20.84
CA GLN A 48 22.87 -24.76 21.61
C GLN A 48 22.76 -24.44 23.10
N ALA A 49 22.13 -25.32 23.86
CA ALA A 49 22.02 -25.23 25.32
C ALA A 49 23.14 -26.02 26.00
N THR A 50 23.33 -27.28 25.60
CA THR A 50 24.43 -28.13 26.08
C THR A 50 25.10 -28.88 24.93
N LEU A 51 26.38 -29.20 25.11
CA LEU A 51 27.13 -30.13 24.29
C LEU A 51 28.08 -30.84 25.25
N GLU A 52 27.94 -32.16 25.36
CA GLU A 52 28.70 -33.01 26.26
C GLU A 52 29.38 -34.10 25.44
N ASP A 53 30.68 -34.19 25.63
CA ASP A 53 31.54 -35.19 25.03
C ASP A 53 32.39 -35.78 26.15
N SER A 54 32.29 -37.10 26.37
CA SER A 54 33.06 -37.80 27.40
C SER A 54 34.52 -38.04 27.01
N THR A 55 34.89 -37.79 25.76
CA THR A 55 36.23 -38.00 25.18
C THR A 55 36.67 -36.81 24.30
N PRO A 56 36.75 -35.57 24.83
CA PRO A 56 36.94 -34.36 24.05
C PRO A 56 38.40 -34.18 23.60
N GLU A 57 38.84 -34.98 22.65
CA GLU A 57 40.14 -34.83 22.00
C GLU A 57 40.03 -33.92 20.75
N THR A 58 38.85 -33.91 20.11
CA THR A 58 38.50 -32.98 19.03
C THR A 58 37.18 -32.25 19.31
N VAL A 59 36.88 -31.19 18.54
CA VAL A 59 35.57 -30.53 18.65
C VAL A 59 34.60 -31.29 17.75
N ALA A 60 33.58 -31.91 18.35
CA ALA A 60 32.48 -32.53 17.61
C ALA A 60 31.90 -31.61 16.53
N GLU A 61 31.83 -32.14 15.30
CA GLU A 61 31.15 -31.50 14.17
C GLU A 61 29.65 -31.48 14.43
N ARG A 62 29.03 -30.34 14.10
CA ARG A 62 27.59 -30.11 14.27
C ARG A 62 27.02 -29.70 12.93
N THR A 63 26.04 -30.47 12.46
CA THR A 63 25.32 -30.16 11.23
C THR A 63 23.83 -30.01 11.50
N VAL A 64 23.19 -29.06 10.84
CA VAL A 64 21.77 -28.74 10.98
C VAL A 64 21.07 -29.00 9.65
N ASN A 65 20.01 -29.81 9.69
CA ASN A 65 19.07 -29.94 8.59
C ASN A 65 17.78 -29.22 8.97
N TRP A 66 17.44 -28.19 8.22
CA TRP A 66 16.27 -27.34 8.47
C TRP A 66 14.94 -27.94 7.98
N GLY A 67 14.99 -29.07 7.26
CA GLY A 67 13.82 -29.85 6.87
C GLY A 67 13.06 -29.34 5.64
N ASP A 68 13.47 -28.21 5.06
CA ASP A 68 12.82 -27.59 3.88
C ASP A 68 13.48 -27.94 2.54
N GLY A 69 14.47 -28.82 2.54
CA GLY A 69 15.24 -29.22 1.37
C GLY A 69 16.41 -28.29 1.03
N SER A 70 16.69 -27.27 1.87
CA SER A 70 17.95 -26.53 1.79
C SER A 70 19.16 -27.42 2.12
N PRO A 71 20.38 -27.07 1.66
CA PRO A 71 21.60 -27.79 2.02
C PRO A 71 21.78 -27.86 3.54
N ILE A 72 22.34 -28.97 4.01
CA ILE A 72 22.73 -29.14 5.41
C ILE A 72 23.76 -28.06 5.79
N GLU A 73 23.54 -27.41 6.92
CA GLU A 73 24.41 -26.35 7.44
C GLU A 73 25.39 -26.91 8.46
N THR A 74 26.69 -26.81 8.20
CA THR A 74 27.73 -27.11 9.20
C THR A 74 27.97 -25.90 10.08
N LEU A 75 27.86 -26.06 11.39
CA LEU A 75 28.12 -25.00 12.37
C LEU A 75 29.62 -24.87 12.60
N ALA A 76 30.10 -23.63 12.75
CA ALA A 76 31.47 -23.39 13.18
C ALA A 76 31.73 -23.99 14.58
N ALA A 77 32.99 -24.31 14.86
CA ALA A 77 33.42 -24.97 16.10
C ALA A 77 33.07 -24.19 17.37
N ASP A 78 32.94 -22.86 17.30
CA ASP A 78 32.55 -21.96 18.38
C ASP A 78 31.10 -21.44 18.27
N ALA A 79 30.37 -21.81 17.21
CA ALA A 79 29.00 -21.35 17.01
C ALA A 79 28.05 -22.01 18.00
N VAL A 80 27.42 -21.19 18.84
CA VAL A 80 26.34 -21.59 19.76
C VAL A 80 24.94 -21.27 19.21
N LYS A 81 24.87 -20.63 18.04
CA LYS A 81 23.61 -20.25 17.38
C LYS A 81 23.69 -20.45 15.87
N ALA A 82 22.55 -20.79 15.28
CA ALA A 82 22.34 -20.83 13.84
C ALA A 82 20.99 -20.18 13.50
N THR A 83 20.88 -19.50 12.37
CA THR A 83 19.64 -18.84 11.94
C THR A 83 19.24 -19.27 10.55
N HIS A 84 17.95 -19.58 10.36
CA HIS A 84 17.45 -20.01 9.06
C HIS A 84 16.10 -19.39 8.71
N LYS A 85 15.96 -19.03 7.44
CA LYS A 85 14.78 -18.35 6.90
C LYS A 85 13.96 -19.29 6.03
N TYR A 86 12.68 -19.45 6.35
CA TYR A 86 11.77 -20.29 5.59
C TYR A 86 10.98 -19.48 4.55
N ALA A 87 11.05 -19.90 3.28
CA ALA A 87 10.41 -19.20 2.17
C ALA A 87 8.97 -19.65 1.86
N ALA A 88 8.63 -20.91 2.15
CA ALA A 88 7.38 -21.54 1.77
C ALA A 88 6.56 -22.00 2.98
N ASN A 89 5.26 -22.18 2.78
CA ASN A 89 4.41 -22.78 3.81
C ASN A 89 4.77 -24.26 3.97
N GLY A 90 4.78 -24.75 5.20
CA GLY A 90 5.08 -26.15 5.46
C GLY A 90 5.27 -26.44 6.93
N SER A 91 5.56 -27.70 7.19
CA SER A 91 5.90 -28.25 8.49
C SER A 91 7.29 -28.86 8.34
N TYR A 92 8.30 -28.19 8.89
CA TYR A 92 9.70 -28.55 8.66
C TYR A 92 10.34 -29.15 9.91
N PRO A 93 10.64 -30.45 9.92
CA PRO A 93 11.38 -31.06 11.02
C PRO A 93 12.83 -30.60 10.96
N VAL A 94 13.27 -29.92 12.02
CA VAL A 94 14.66 -29.53 12.21
C VAL A 94 15.38 -30.66 12.92
N THR A 95 16.54 -31.06 12.41
CA THR A 95 17.40 -32.05 13.06
C THR A 95 18.82 -31.51 13.17
N VAL A 96 19.49 -31.89 14.25
CA VAL A 96 20.92 -31.63 14.45
C VAL A 96 21.62 -32.99 14.52
N LYS A 97 22.72 -33.13 13.79
CA LYS A 97 23.59 -34.31 13.87
C LYS A 97 24.93 -33.89 14.47
N LEU A 98 25.39 -34.67 15.44
CA LEU A 98 26.71 -34.55 16.07
C LEU A 98 27.61 -35.66 15.52
N THR A 99 28.84 -35.33 15.17
CA THR A 99 29.81 -36.31 14.69
C THR A 99 31.17 -36.01 15.28
N ASP A 100 31.77 -37.01 15.91
CA ASP A 100 33.07 -36.91 16.55
C ASP A 100 33.94 -38.09 16.10
N THR A 101 35.24 -37.84 15.90
CA THR A 101 36.17 -38.85 15.39
C THR A 101 36.48 -39.93 16.43
N ASP A 102 36.34 -39.62 17.71
CA ASP A 102 36.78 -40.44 18.84
C ASP A 102 35.58 -41.07 19.57
N ALA A 103 34.45 -40.36 19.61
CA ALA A 103 33.18 -40.85 20.15
C ALA A 103 32.22 -41.44 19.09
N GLY A 104 32.51 -41.29 17.80
CA GLY A 104 31.63 -41.73 16.71
C GLY A 104 30.45 -40.77 16.44
N GLU A 105 29.33 -41.30 15.93
CA GLU A 105 28.11 -40.50 15.72
C GLU A 105 27.34 -40.33 17.05
N GLY A 106 27.14 -39.07 17.46
CA GLY A 106 26.42 -38.72 18.70
C GLY A 106 24.93 -38.43 18.49
N THR A 107 24.17 -38.40 19.60
CA THR A 107 22.75 -38.04 19.56
C THR A 107 22.52 -36.58 19.97
N ALA A 108 21.93 -35.79 19.08
CA ALA A 108 21.48 -34.44 19.40
C ALA A 108 19.97 -34.43 19.65
N THR A 109 19.53 -33.78 20.74
CA THR A 109 18.11 -33.63 21.05
C THR A 109 17.70 -32.16 20.99
N ILE A 110 16.63 -31.85 20.26
CA ILE A 110 16.01 -30.52 20.31
C ILE A 110 14.95 -30.55 21.43
N THR A 111 15.12 -29.74 22.47
CA THR A 111 14.37 -29.85 23.74
C THR A 111 13.07 -29.03 23.78
N ASN A 112 12.74 -28.26 22.74
CA ASN A 112 11.44 -27.59 22.64
C ASN A 112 10.29 -28.61 22.48
N ALA A 113 9.05 -28.18 22.82
CA ALA A 113 7.83 -29.00 22.72
C ALA A 113 7.57 -29.65 21.34
N SER A 114 8.27 -29.19 20.29
CA SER A 114 8.38 -29.85 18.99
C SER A 114 9.69 -29.44 18.29
N SER A 115 10.36 -30.37 17.62
CA SER A 115 11.49 -30.10 16.70
C SER A 115 11.05 -29.58 15.33
N ASN A 116 9.78 -29.22 15.18
CA ASN A 116 9.14 -28.96 13.90
C ASN A 116 8.69 -27.51 13.80
N VAL A 117 9.16 -26.79 12.78
CA VAL A 117 8.79 -25.39 12.53
C VAL A 117 7.58 -25.35 11.60
N GLN A 118 6.47 -24.81 12.09
CA GLN A 118 5.26 -24.56 11.31
C GLN A 118 5.34 -23.18 10.63
N VAL A 119 5.36 -23.18 9.30
CA VAL A 119 5.43 -21.97 8.48
C VAL A 119 4.12 -21.79 7.75
N ALA A 120 3.46 -20.66 7.97
CA ALA A 120 2.20 -20.32 7.31
C ALA A 120 2.27 -18.98 6.61
N THR A 121 1.37 -18.73 5.67
CA THR A 121 1.22 -17.39 5.10
C THR A 121 0.62 -16.47 6.16
N ALA A 122 1.19 -15.27 6.31
CA ALA A 122 0.67 -14.30 7.26
C ALA A 122 -0.78 -13.90 6.95
N GLY A 123 -1.54 -13.65 8.03
CA GLY A 123 -2.92 -13.15 7.95
C GLY A 123 -3.03 -11.72 7.40
N GLY A 124 -3.99 -10.95 7.91
CA GLY A 124 -4.24 -9.59 7.45
C GLY A 124 -5.01 -9.53 6.13
N ALA A 125 -5.92 -8.57 6.04
CA ALA A 125 -6.68 -8.25 4.84
C ALA A 125 -6.54 -6.75 4.55
N PHE A 126 -6.12 -6.45 3.32
CA PHE A 126 -5.74 -5.12 2.87
C PHE A 126 -6.48 -4.81 1.57
N ARG A 127 -7.12 -3.64 1.51
CA ARG A 127 -7.77 -3.16 0.28
C ARG A 127 -7.91 -1.65 0.30
N PHE A 128 -7.84 -1.01 -0.86
CA PHE A 128 -8.25 0.38 -0.97
C PHE A 128 -9.76 0.52 -0.74
N ASN A 129 -10.17 1.57 -0.02
CA ASN A 129 -11.58 1.90 0.18
C ASN A 129 -12.26 2.24 -1.16
N VAL A 130 -11.54 2.98 -2.00
CA VAL A 130 -11.89 3.29 -3.39
C VAL A 130 -10.62 3.07 -4.22
N ALA A 131 -10.73 2.32 -5.31
CA ALA A 131 -9.57 1.94 -6.14
C ALA A 131 -9.12 3.04 -7.12
N SER A 132 -9.92 4.09 -7.32
CA SER A 132 -9.51 5.20 -8.18
C SER A 132 -10.24 6.49 -7.84
N ASN A 133 -9.60 7.64 -8.06
CA ASN A 133 -10.25 8.95 -8.05
C ASN A 133 -9.83 9.76 -9.27
N TRP A 134 -10.66 10.75 -9.64
CA TRP A 134 -10.31 11.76 -10.64
C TRP A 134 -9.51 12.91 -10.01
N THR A 135 -8.64 13.53 -10.80
CA THR A 135 -7.81 14.68 -10.44
C THR A 135 -7.53 15.54 -11.67
N TRP A 136 -6.90 16.69 -11.49
CA TRP A 136 -6.50 17.58 -12.59
C TRP A 136 -5.18 17.14 -13.23
N THR A 137 -4.83 17.74 -14.37
CA THR A 137 -3.55 17.46 -15.05
C THR A 137 -2.38 17.86 -14.16
N GLY A 138 -1.46 16.90 -13.90
CA GLY A 138 -0.33 17.10 -12.99
C GLY A 138 -0.68 17.05 -11.50
N GLY A 139 -1.94 16.76 -11.17
CA GLY A 139 -2.42 16.57 -9.81
C GLY A 139 -2.17 15.16 -9.27
N GLY A 140 -3.02 14.79 -8.34
CA GLY A 140 -3.00 13.51 -7.64
C GLY A 140 -4.22 13.35 -6.74
N ALA A 141 -4.32 12.21 -6.08
CA ALA A 141 -5.43 11.91 -5.19
C ALA A 141 -4.98 11.11 -3.97
N THR A 142 -5.64 11.35 -2.84
CA THR A 142 -5.40 10.60 -1.60
C THR A 142 -6.15 9.27 -1.63
N ALA A 143 -5.40 8.18 -1.59
CA ALA A 143 -5.92 6.84 -1.38
C ALA A 143 -6.06 6.55 0.12
N LYS A 144 -7.09 5.79 0.49
CA LYS A 144 -7.25 5.23 1.84
C LYS A 144 -7.18 3.71 1.78
N LEU A 145 -6.16 3.13 2.40
CA LEU A 145 -5.99 1.70 2.55
C LEU A 145 -6.67 1.24 3.84
N LEU A 146 -7.56 0.26 3.74
CA LEU A 146 -8.23 -0.38 4.87
C LEU A 146 -7.44 -1.62 5.30
N ILE A 147 -7.30 -1.81 6.61
CA ILE A 147 -6.52 -2.86 7.26
C ILE A 147 -7.44 -3.61 8.23
N SER A 148 -7.49 -4.93 8.13
CA SER A 148 -8.32 -5.77 9.00
C SER A 148 -7.75 -7.18 9.15
N ARG A 149 -8.33 -8.01 10.02
CA ARG A 149 -7.95 -9.41 10.24
C ARG A 149 -6.44 -9.59 10.54
N MET A 150 -5.87 -8.63 11.26
CA MET A 150 -4.46 -8.63 11.64
C MET A 150 -4.20 -9.76 12.64
N PRO A 151 -3.16 -10.60 12.42
CA PRO A 151 -2.81 -11.64 13.37
C PRO A 151 -2.27 -11.03 14.68
N ALA A 152 -2.57 -11.67 15.81
CA ALA A 152 -2.22 -11.16 17.13
C ALA A 152 -0.71 -11.03 17.37
N SER A 153 0.08 -11.93 16.77
CA SER A 153 1.54 -11.93 16.88
C SER A 153 2.24 -10.87 16.03
N ALA A 154 1.54 -10.16 15.15
CA ALA A 154 2.14 -9.07 14.38
C ALA A 154 2.32 -7.84 15.27
N THR A 155 3.47 -7.20 15.20
CA THR A 155 3.77 -6.00 16.00
C THR A 155 3.76 -4.75 15.13
N ARG A 156 4.26 -4.86 13.90
CA ARG A 156 4.42 -3.76 12.94
C ARG A 156 3.84 -4.14 11.58
N VAL A 157 3.35 -3.13 10.86
CA VAL A 157 2.81 -3.23 9.51
C VAL A 157 3.54 -2.23 8.62
N TRP A 158 4.24 -2.76 7.61
CA TRP A 158 4.91 -1.97 6.60
C TRP A 158 4.04 -1.92 5.36
N VAL A 159 3.72 -0.72 4.89
CA VAL A 159 3.02 -0.50 3.64
C VAL A 159 4.04 0.05 2.64
N ASP A 160 4.26 -0.67 1.55
CA ASP A 160 4.92 -0.18 0.36
C ASP A 160 3.83 0.30 -0.60
N TRP A 161 3.84 1.59 -0.93
CA TRP A 161 2.81 2.20 -1.75
C TRP A 161 3.00 1.95 -3.25
N GLY A 162 4.12 1.36 -3.66
CA GLY A 162 4.42 1.07 -5.07
C GLY A 162 4.86 2.31 -5.87
N ASP A 163 4.95 3.48 -5.25
CA ASP A 163 5.51 4.72 -5.81
C ASP A 163 6.92 5.02 -5.25
N GLY A 164 7.56 4.03 -4.63
CA GLY A 164 8.85 4.16 -3.95
C GLY A 164 8.75 4.69 -2.51
N LYS A 165 7.57 5.06 -2.02
CA LYS A 165 7.36 5.48 -0.62
C LYS A 165 6.82 4.34 0.23
N THR A 166 7.11 4.42 1.51
CA THR A 166 6.64 3.45 2.50
C THR A 166 6.02 4.11 3.72
N SER A 167 5.26 3.35 4.49
CA SER A 167 4.73 3.75 5.79
C SER A 167 4.87 2.63 6.80
N LEU A 168 5.16 2.99 8.05
CA LEU A 168 5.24 2.07 9.17
C LEU A 168 4.08 2.35 10.13
N LEU A 169 3.30 1.31 10.45
CA LEU A 169 2.13 1.40 11.32
C LEU A 169 2.26 0.39 12.46
N ALA A 170 1.65 0.70 13.60
CA ALA A 170 1.38 -0.28 14.65
C ALA A 170 0.23 -1.22 14.22
N ARG A 171 0.24 -2.48 14.68
CA ARG A 171 -0.79 -3.49 14.32
C ARG A 171 -2.24 -3.05 14.55
N THR A 172 -2.48 -2.12 15.47
CA THR A 172 -3.81 -1.65 15.88
C THR A 172 -4.48 -0.73 14.86
N HIS A 173 -3.75 -0.26 13.84
CA HIS A 173 -4.33 0.59 12.80
C HIS A 173 -5.32 -0.20 11.94
N THR A 174 -6.49 0.40 11.73
CA THR A 174 -7.55 -0.15 10.85
C THR A 174 -7.55 0.50 9.47
N SER A 175 -6.80 1.58 9.28
CA SER A 175 -6.57 2.21 7.98
C SER A 175 -5.36 3.13 7.98
N THR A 176 -4.89 3.49 6.79
CA THR A 176 -3.91 4.56 6.57
C THR A 176 -4.21 5.26 5.23
N THR A 177 -3.63 6.43 4.99
CA THR A 177 -3.81 7.21 3.76
C THR A 177 -2.49 7.58 3.12
N HIS A 178 -2.50 7.69 1.79
CA HIS A 178 -1.35 8.11 1.00
C HIS A 178 -1.77 8.96 -0.19
N TYR A 179 -0.98 9.96 -0.52
CA TYR A 179 -1.22 10.78 -1.70
C TYR A 179 -0.45 10.22 -2.90
N TYR A 180 -1.17 9.85 -3.95
CA TYR A 180 -0.62 9.42 -5.22
C TYR A 180 -0.69 10.54 -6.26
N PRO A 181 0.41 10.85 -6.98
CA PRO A 181 0.34 11.55 -8.25
C PRO A 181 -0.52 10.79 -9.26
N VAL A 182 -0.83 11.41 -10.40
CA VAL A 182 -1.47 10.73 -11.54
C VAL A 182 -0.69 9.47 -11.92
N GLY A 183 -1.38 8.34 -12.01
CA GLY A 183 -0.79 7.05 -12.32
C GLY A 183 -1.55 5.89 -11.68
N THR A 184 -1.06 4.68 -11.92
CA THR A 184 -1.54 3.44 -11.30
C THR A 184 -0.41 2.82 -10.48
N TYR A 185 -0.68 2.52 -9.21
CA TYR A 185 0.32 2.03 -8.26
C TYR A 185 -0.20 0.78 -7.56
N ALA A 186 0.64 -0.25 -7.46
CA ALA A 186 0.32 -1.50 -6.77
C ALA A 186 0.96 -1.49 -5.39
N ALA A 187 0.13 -1.45 -4.34
CA ALA A 187 0.60 -1.45 -2.96
C ALA A 187 0.85 -2.88 -2.46
N LYS A 188 1.84 -3.02 -1.59
CA LYS A 188 2.16 -4.26 -0.88
C LYS A 188 2.26 -4.00 0.62
N VAL A 189 2.00 -5.03 1.41
CA VAL A 189 2.08 -4.97 2.86
C VAL A 189 2.93 -6.12 3.37
N THR A 190 3.83 -5.80 4.29
CA THR A 190 4.68 -6.76 5.00
C THR A 190 4.40 -6.63 6.49
N LEU A 191 4.20 -7.77 7.17
CA LEU A 191 4.04 -7.81 8.61
C LEU A 191 5.37 -8.09 9.28
N GLU A 192 5.51 -7.69 10.53
CA GLU A 192 6.74 -7.95 11.29
C GLU A 192 6.44 -8.26 12.75
N ASN A 193 7.19 -9.21 13.29
CA ASN A 193 7.25 -9.59 14.69
C ASN A 193 8.72 -9.87 15.09
N ALA A 194 8.95 -10.58 16.20
CA ALA A 194 10.29 -10.91 16.67
C ALA A 194 11.10 -11.77 15.66
N GLN A 195 10.44 -12.59 14.84
CA GLN A 195 11.05 -13.43 13.81
C GLN A 195 11.33 -12.69 12.49
N GLY A 196 11.14 -11.37 12.48
CA GLY A 196 11.43 -10.51 11.34
C GLY A 196 10.22 -10.27 10.43
N LYS A 197 10.50 -9.87 9.19
CA LYS A 197 9.49 -9.47 8.20
C LYS A 197 8.95 -10.66 7.41
N THR A 198 7.66 -10.63 7.12
CA THR A 198 7.04 -11.63 6.23
C THR A 198 7.38 -11.38 4.77
N THR A 199 7.12 -12.36 3.92
CA THR A 199 6.96 -12.12 2.48
C THR A 199 5.85 -11.07 2.27
N ALA A 200 6.08 -10.17 1.30
CA ALA A 200 5.15 -9.09 1.01
C ALA A 200 3.85 -9.64 0.41
N LYS A 201 2.71 -9.15 0.93
CA LYS A 201 1.36 -9.49 0.48
C LYS A 201 0.76 -8.34 -0.33
N ALA A 202 0.05 -8.63 -1.41
CA ALA A 202 -0.61 -7.59 -2.20
C ALA A 202 -1.72 -6.89 -1.40
N ALA A 203 -1.82 -5.57 -1.54
CA ALA A 203 -2.84 -4.73 -0.91
C ALA A 203 -3.83 -4.11 -1.93
N GLY A 204 -3.70 -4.50 -3.20
CA GLY A 204 -4.45 -3.97 -4.33
C GLY A 204 -3.72 -2.84 -5.03
N SER A 205 -4.37 -2.27 -6.05
CA SER A 205 -3.87 -1.14 -6.82
C SER A 205 -4.76 0.08 -6.67
N TYR A 206 -4.16 1.26 -6.73
CA TYR A 206 -4.85 2.54 -6.76
C TYR A 206 -4.50 3.33 -8.01
N THR A 207 -5.49 3.96 -8.63
CA THR A 207 -5.31 4.80 -9.83
C THR A 207 -5.81 6.23 -9.60
N ALA A 208 -4.92 7.21 -9.69
CA ALA A 208 -5.29 8.62 -9.83
C ALA A 208 -5.41 8.97 -11.32
N LYS A 209 -6.61 9.33 -11.75
CA LYS A 209 -6.96 9.55 -13.18
C LYS A 209 -7.08 11.04 -13.46
N VAL A 210 -6.58 11.48 -14.62
CA VAL A 210 -6.79 12.85 -15.08
C VAL A 210 -8.19 13.00 -15.64
N ASP A 211 -8.91 13.99 -15.14
CA ASP A 211 -10.14 14.48 -15.74
C ASP A 211 -9.80 15.38 -16.94
N ARG A 212 -10.28 14.98 -18.11
CA ARG A 212 -10.16 15.72 -19.38
C ARG A 212 -11.53 16.01 -19.99
N THR A 213 -12.60 15.78 -19.24
CA THR A 213 -13.95 15.82 -19.78
C THR A 213 -14.52 17.19 -19.51
N ALA A 214 -14.82 17.94 -20.57
CA ALA A 214 -15.45 19.24 -20.39
C ALA A 214 -16.78 19.12 -19.62
N PRO A 215 -17.08 20.07 -18.72
CA PRO A 215 -18.38 20.12 -18.05
C PRO A 215 -19.50 20.43 -19.04
N SER A 216 -20.75 20.38 -18.58
CA SER A 216 -21.90 20.86 -19.35
C SER A 216 -22.65 21.95 -18.58
N SER A 217 -23.26 22.89 -19.31
CA SER A 217 -24.04 23.99 -18.73
C SER A 217 -25.21 24.37 -19.62
N ALA A 218 -26.25 24.92 -18.99
CA ALA A 218 -27.44 25.43 -19.64
C ALA A 218 -27.99 26.67 -18.90
N LEU A 219 -28.40 27.68 -19.65
CA LEU A 219 -29.12 28.83 -19.14
C LEU A 219 -30.61 28.49 -18.91
N LYS A 220 -31.15 28.81 -17.74
CA LYS A 220 -32.59 28.71 -17.48
C LYS A 220 -33.30 29.96 -17.99
N VAL A 221 -33.96 29.82 -19.13
CA VAL A 221 -34.80 30.89 -19.69
C VAL A 221 -36.05 31.07 -18.81
N PRO A 222 -36.38 32.31 -18.38
CA PRO A 222 -37.58 32.57 -17.60
C PRO A 222 -38.85 32.24 -18.40
N SER A 223 -39.94 31.88 -17.71
CA SER A 223 -41.24 31.59 -18.34
C SER A 223 -41.84 32.77 -19.10
N LYS A 224 -41.47 34.00 -18.72
CA LYS A 224 -41.82 35.25 -19.42
C LYS A 224 -40.56 35.88 -20.03
N PRO A 225 -39.98 35.31 -21.09
CA PRO A 225 -38.66 35.69 -21.58
C PRO A 225 -38.63 37.11 -22.18
N LYS A 226 -39.76 37.66 -22.60
CA LYS A 226 -39.86 39.03 -23.10
C LYS A 226 -39.91 40.10 -22.00
N SER A 227 -40.06 39.71 -20.73
CA SER A 227 -40.16 40.66 -19.61
C SER A 227 -38.80 40.90 -18.96
N ALA A 228 -38.33 42.15 -18.94
CA ALA A 228 -37.09 42.57 -18.29
C ALA A 228 -37.05 42.21 -16.81
N LYS A 229 -38.19 42.27 -16.11
CA LYS A 229 -38.31 41.89 -14.69
C LYS A 229 -38.00 40.41 -14.46
N SER A 230 -38.33 39.54 -15.43
CA SER A 230 -38.11 38.09 -15.31
C SER A 230 -36.63 37.71 -15.43
N TRP A 231 -35.81 38.60 -15.97
CA TRP A 231 -34.36 38.46 -16.08
C TRP A 231 -33.58 39.15 -14.95
N LYS A 232 -34.26 39.68 -13.92
CA LYS A 232 -33.60 40.23 -12.72
C LYS A 232 -32.67 39.20 -12.06
N THR A 233 -33.01 37.93 -12.16
CA THR A 233 -32.17 36.80 -11.75
C THR A 233 -31.80 36.00 -12.99
N ILE A 234 -30.52 35.99 -13.34
CA ILE A 234 -29.95 35.10 -14.35
C ILE A 234 -29.52 33.83 -13.62
N GLN A 235 -29.94 32.68 -14.11
CA GLN A 235 -29.61 31.40 -13.49
C GLN A 235 -29.59 30.28 -14.52
N GLY A 236 -28.99 29.17 -14.16
CA GLY A 236 -28.90 28.00 -15.00
C GLY A 236 -28.43 26.79 -14.23
N THR A 237 -28.07 25.75 -14.98
CA THR A 237 -27.44 24.56 -14.44
C THR A 237 -26.06 24.34 -15.02
N ALA A 238 -25.19 23.67 -14.28
CA ALA A 238 -23.94 23.13 -14.75
C ALA A 238 -23.62 21.81 -14.01
N LYS A 239 -22.99 20.88 -14.70
CA LYS A 239 -22.60 19.58 -14.16
C LYS A 239 -21.31 19.10 -14.80
N ASP A 240 -20.52 18.40 -13.99
CA ASP A 240 -19.40 17.59 -14.43
C ASP A 240 -19.53 16.19 -13.81
N GLY A 241 -19.14 15.16 -14.57
CA GLY A 241 -19.27 13.75 -14.18
C GLY A 241 -18.03 13.17 -13.50
N GLN A 242 -16.94 13.95 -13.39
CA GLN A 242 -15.64 13.49 -12.94
C GLN A 242 -15.23 14.22 -11.64
N ILE A 243 -14.32 15.20 -11.68
CA ILE A 243 -13.90 15.88 -10.42
C ILE A 243 -14.94 16.88 -9.89
N GLY A 244 -15.95 17.17 -10.70
CA GLY A 244 -17.06 18.05 -10.38
C GLY A 244 -16.82 19.50 -10.79
N MET A 245 -17.88 20.29 -10.68
CA MET A 245 -17.86 21.71 -11.05
C MET A 245 -16.94 22.54 -10.14
N ASP A 246 -16.22 23.48 -10.76
CA ASP A 246 -15.58 24.60 -10.05
C ASP A 246 -16.52 25.82 -10.09
N SER A 247 -16.81 26.32 -11.29
CA SER A 247 -17.54 27.58 -11.43
C SER A 247 -18.20 27.76 -12.81
N VAL A 248 -19.09 28.74 -12.90
CA VAL A 248 -19.66 29.24 -14.15
C VAL A 248 -19.32 30.72 -14.30
N GLY A 249 -18.62 31.08 -15.38
CA GLY A 249 -18.37 32.46 -15.77
C GLY A 249 -19.57 32.99 -16.54
N VAL A 250 -20.05 34.18 -16.19
CA VAL A 250 -21.18 34.82 -16.88
C VAL A 250 -20.80 36.23 -17.31
N GLN A 251 -21.08 36.55 -18.57
CA GLN A 251 -20.96 37.89 -19.13
C GLN A 251 -22.31 38.33 -19.70
N LEU A 252 -22.59 39.63 -19.61
CA LEU A 252 -23.90 40.17 -19.96
C LEU A 252 -23.74 41.40 -20.84
N TRP A 253 -24.50 41.38 -21.94
CA TRP A 253 -24.62 42.51 -22.85
C TRP A 253 -26.06 42.93 -23.01
N LYS A 254 -26.26 44.20 -23.30
CA LYS A 254 -27.53 44.66 -23.82
C LYS A 254 -27.33 45.74 -24.86
N TRP A 255 -28.22 45.79 -25.84
CA TRP A 255 -28.15 46.81 -26.87
C TRP A 255 -29.51 47.23 -27.43
N THR A 256 -29.47 48.37 -28.11
CA THR A 256 -30.50 48.86 -29.02
C THR A 256 -29.91 48.90 -30.43
N SER A 257 -30.62 49.42 -31.43
CA SER A 257 -30.04 49.61 -32.78
C SER A 257 -28.83 50.56 -32.84
N THR A 258 -28.59 51.37 -31.81
CA THR A 258 -27.56 52.45 -31.85
C THR A 258 -26.63 52.48 -30.64
N LYS A 259 -26.86 51.64 -29.62
CA LYS A 259 -26.13 51.70 -28.34
C LYS A 259 -25.94 50.31 -27.76
N ASP A 260 -24.70 49.99 -27.44
CA ASP A 260 -24.31 48.75 -26.78
C ASP A 260 -23.84 49.02 -25.35
N TYR A 261 -24.07 48.05 -24.47
CA TYR A 261 -23.68 48.10 -23.08
C TYR A 261 -23.22 46.72 -22.63
N TYR A 262 -22.19 46.68 -21.79
CA TYR A 262 -21.85 45.51 -20.99
C TYR A 262 -22.21 45.76 -19.53
N TYR A 263 -22.44 44.70 -18.77
CA TYR A 263 -22.65 44.83 -17.33
C TYR A 263 -21.32 44.75 -16.58
N ASN A 264 -20.99 45.76 -15.78
CA ASN A 264 -19.86 45.71 -14.87
C ASN A 264 -20.33 45.22 -13.50
N PHE A 265 -19.90 44.01 -13.10
CA PHE A 265 -20.36 43.35 -11.89
C PHE A 265 -19.82 43.99 -10.61
N SER A 266 -18.58 44.51 -10.62
CA SER A 266 -18.02 45.22 -9.46
C SER A 266 -18.75 46.53 -9.18
N LYS A 267 -19.08 47.29 -10.23
CA LYS A 267 -19.84 48.56 -10.14
C LYS A 267 -21.35 48.36 -10.08
N LYS A 268 -21.82 47.14 -10.32
CA LYS A 268 -23.25 46.77 -10.45
C LYS A 268 -24.03 47.69 -11.41
N LYS A 269 -23.43 48.00 -12.57
CA LYS A 269 -23.95 49.00 -13.51
C LYS A 269 -23.73 48.61 -14.97
N TRP A 270 -24.67 48.98 -15.83
CA TRP A 270 -24.52 48.92 -17.29
C TRP A 270 -23.64 50.06 -17.78
N ILE A 271 -22.54 49.73 -18.46
CA ILE A 271 -21.58 50.69 -18.98
C ILE A 271 -21.66 50.70 -20.50
N ARG A 272 -21.72 51.89 -21.11
CA ARG A 272 -21.78 52.03 -22.57
C ARG A 272 -20.49 51.48 -23.17
N TYR A 273 -20.63 50.56 -24.11
CA TYR A 273 -19.54 50.06 -24.93
C TYR A 273 -19.42 50.91 -26.19
N THR A 274 -18.20 51.24 -26.58
CA THR A 274 -17.90 51.94 -27.83
C THR A 274 -16.70 51.24 -28.45
N PRO A 275 -16.87 50.57 -29.62
CA PRO A 275 -15.79 49.87 -30.31
C PRO A 275 -14.53 50.73 -30.43
N GLY A 276 -13.37 50.16 -30.13
CA GLY A 276 -12.07 50.84 -30.16
C GLY A 276 -11.80 51.86 -29.05
N LYS A 277 -12.82 52.29 -28.27
CA LYS A 277 -12.66 53.25 -27.17
C LYS A 277 -12.82 52.62 -25.79
N THR A 278 -13.69 51.63 -25.65
CA THR A 278 -13.96 50.99 -24.37
C THR A 278 -13.08 49.76 -24.17
N LYS A 279 -12.22 49.78 -23.13
CA LYS A 279 -11.53 48.58 -22.65
C LYS A 279 -12.45 47.81 -21.69
N ILE A 280 -12.76 46.56 -22.02
CA ILE A 280 -13.61 45.71 -21.18
C ILE A 280 -12.77 45.17 -20.02
N PRO A 281 -13.12 45.46 -18.75
CA PRO A 281 -12.37 44.95 -17.61
C PRO A 281 -12.76 43.51 -17.29
N ASN A 282 -11.92 42.79 -16.52
CA ASN A 282 -12.25 41.46 -15.98
C ASN A 282 -13.57 41.46 -15.18
N ALA A 283 -13.93 42.59 -14.57
CA ALA A 283 -15.21 42.80 -13.87
C ALA A 283 -16.46 42.74 -14.78
N ALA A 284 -16.31 42.60 -16.10
CA ALA A 284 -17.40 42.32 -17.03
C ALA A 284 -17.79 40.84 -17.07
N VAL A 285 -16.94 39.95 -16.53
CA VAL A 285 -17.24 38.55 -16.29
C VAL A 285 -17.44 38.35 -14.79
N SER A 286 -18.41 37.51 -14.45
CA SER A 286 -18.67 37.13 -13.08
C SER A 286 -18.67 35.63 -12.91
N TRP A 287 -17.75 35.13 -12.10
CA TRP A 287 -17.69 33.73 -11.72
C TRP A 287 -18.68 33.42 -10.60
N ARG A 288 -19.37 32.28 -10.73
CA ARG A 288 -20.38 31.80 -9.78
C ARG A 288 -20.10 30.35 -9.42
N GLY A 289 -20.05 30.09 -8.12
CA GLY A 289 -20.07 28.72 -7.60
C GLY A 289 -21.36 28.02 -8.01
N VAL A 290 -21.25 26.72 -8.23
CA VAL A 290 -22.37 25.83 -8.53
C VAL A 290 -22.75 25.10 -7.25
N ASP A 291 -24.04 25.12 -6.88
CA ASP A 291 -24.50 24.42 -5.69
C ASP A 291 -24.56 22.90 -5.89
N SER A 292 -24.88 22.16 -4.82
CA SER A 292 -24.97 20.69 -4.85
C SER A 292 -26.05 20.13 -5.80
N LYS A 293 -26.99 20.96 -6.26
CA LYS A 293 -28.00 20.60 -7.26
C LYS A 293 -27.58 20.98 -8.67
N GLY A 294 -26.34 21.44 -8.86
CA GLY A 294 -25.84 21.90 -10.14
C GLY A 294 -26.34 23.28 -10.52
N VAL A 295 -26.89 24.09 -9.61
CA VAL A 295 -27.50 25.38 -9.93
C VAL A 295 -26.53 26.53 -9.69
N TRP A 296 -26.49 27.46 -10.64
CA TRP A 296 -25.79 28.74 -10.50
C TRP A 296 -26.79 29.89 -10.71
N LYS A 297 -26.57 31.02 -10.03
CA LYS A 297 -27.45 32.19 -10.11
C LYS A 297 -26.72 33.50 -9.85
N LEU A 298 -27.24 34.59 -10.41
CA LEU A 298 -26.80 35.95 -10.12
C LEU A 298 -27.94 36.96 -10.33
N THR A 299 -27.83 38.13 -9.69
CA THR A 299 -28.84 39.19 -9.78
C THR A 299 -28.31 40.38 -10.59
N VAL A 300 -29.14 40.89 -11.51
CA VAL A 300 -28.80 41.98 -12.44
C VAL A 300 -29.86 43.08 -12.40
N PRO A 301 -29.60 44.22 -11.74
CA PRO A 301 -30.44 45.41 -11.86
C PRO A 301 -30.32 46.11 -13.21
N GLY A 302 -31.24 47.04 -13.49
CA GLY A 302 -31.12 47.98 -14.61
C GLY A 302 -31.47 47.41 -15.99
N LEU A 303 -32.20 46.30 -16.05
CA LEU A 303 -32.85 45.82 -17.26
C LEU A 303 -34.20 46.52 -17.46
N SER A 304 -34.52 46.86 -18.70
CA SER A 304 -35.78 47.50 -19.09
C SER A 304 -36.19 47.03 -20.48
N LYS A 305 -37.47 47.24 -20.84
CA LYS A 305 -37.94 47.03 -22.21
C LYS A 305 -37.16 47.89 -23.21
N GLY A 306 -37.15 47.46 -24.48
CA GLY A 306 -36.51 48.15 -25.60
C GLY A 306 -35.07 47.70 -25.89
N TYR A 307 -34.52 46.81 -25.08
CA TYR A 307 -33.19 46.24 -25.28
C TYR A 307 -33.26 44.79 -25.75
N TYR A 308 -32.25 44.38 -26.52
CA TYR A 308 -31.83 42.98 -26.58
C TYR A 308 -30.91 42.71 -25.41
N LEU A 309 -31.09 41.60 -24.72
CA LEU A 309 -30.21 41.09 -23.66
C LEU A 309 -29.48 39.86 -24.20
N GLU A 310 -28.17 39.82 -24.07
CA GLU A 310 -27.38 38.62 -24.32
C GLU A 310 -26.75 38.13 -23.01
N VAL A 311 -26.88 36.84 -22.79
CA VAL A 311 -26.33 36.14 -21.64
C VAL A 311 -25.31 35.12 -22.13
N ASP A 312 -24.05 35.45 -21.93
CA ASP A 312 -22.91 34.58 -22.18
C ASP A 312 -22.61 33.78 -20.91
N HIS A 313 -22.34 32.48 -21.06
CA HIS A 313 -21.94 31.63 -19.96
C HIS A 313 -20.95 30.55 -20.41
N VAL A 314 -19.99 30.25 -19.55
CA VAL A 314 -19.04 29.14 -19.70
C VAL A 314 -18.94 28.40 -18.37
N ALA A 315 -18.98 27.08 -18.39
CA ALA A 315 -18.76 26.24 -17.22
C ALA A 315 -17.32 25.75 -17.21
N VAL A 316 -16.71 25.74 -16.02
CA VAL A 316 -15.35 25.24 -15.76
C VAL A 316 -15.43 24.21 -14.63
N ASP A 317 -14.82 23.05 -14.83
CA ASP A 317 -14.69 22.02 -13.79
C ASP A 317 -13.44 22.26 -12.91
N ARG A 318 -13.26 21.45 -11.86
CA ARG A 318 -12.08 21.60 -10.97
C ARG A 318 -10.77 21.10 -11.60
N ALA A 319 -10.84 20.46 -12.76
CA ALA A 319 -9.66 20.11 -13.54
C ALA A 319 -9.24 21.22 -14.51
N GLY A 320 -10.04 22.28 -14.63
CA GLY A 320 -9.82 23.41 -15.50
C GLY A 320 -10.32 23.19 -16.93
N ASN A 321 -11.06 22.11 -17.21
CA ASN A 321 -11.71 21.96 -18.51
C ASN A 321 -12.93 22.87 -18.56
N ASP A 322 -13.16 23.47 -19.72
CA ASP A 322 -14.31 24.33 -19.97
C ASP A 322 -15.14 23.84 -21.16
N ASN A 323 -16.38 24.31 -21.22
CA ASN A 323 -17.32 23.89 -22.25
C ASN A 323 -17.56 24.91 -23.36
N GLY A 324 -16.65 25.88 -23.48
CA GLY A 324 -16.76 27.02 -24.37
C GLY A 324 -17.83 28.02 -23.95
N TRP A 325 -17.68 29.26 -24.40
CA TRP A 325 -18.71 30.28 -24.22
C TRP A 325 -19.96 29.92 -25.02
N LYS A 326 -21.09 29.90 -24.33
CA LYS A 326 -22.43 29.76 -24.90
C LYS A 326 -23.20 31.04 -24.65
N PHE A 327 -24.01 31.46 -25.62
CA PHE A 327 -24.78 32.70 -25.49
C PHE A 327 -26.27 32.49 -25.77
N LYS A 328 -27.09 33.38 -25.23
CA LYS A 328 -28.49 33.51 -25.61
C LYS A 328 -28.91 34.96 -25.68
N VAL A 329 -29.44 35.35 -26.84
CA VAL A 329 -30.02 36.67 -27.07
C VAL A 329 -31.52 36.65 -26.85
N GLN A 330 -32.06 37.66 -26.17
CA GLN A 330 -33.47 37.82 -25.86
C GLN A 330 -33.91 39.27 -26.01
N LYS A 331 -34.88 39.54 -26.88
CA LYS A 331 -35.53 40.85 -26.97
C LYS A 331 -36.47 41.07 -25.79
N LEU A 332 -36.30 42.19 -25.07
CA LEU A 332 -37.13 42.59 -23.94
C LEU A 332 -38.20 43.60 -24.40
N THR A 333 -39.46 43.21 -24.38
CA THR A 333 -40.59 44.04 -24.82
C THR A 333 -41.49 44.51 -23.68
N SER A 334 -41.33 43.94 -22.47
CA SER A 334 -42.11 44.32 -21.27
C SER A 334 -41.28 44.31 -19.99
#